data_AF-A0A358M9K9-F1
#
_entry.id   AF-A0A358M9K9-F1
#
_cell.length_a   1.000
_cell.length_b   1.000
_cell.length_c   1.000
_cell.angle_alpha   90.00
_cell.angle_beta   90.00
_cell.angle_gamma   90.00
#
_symmetry.space_group_name_H-M   'P 1'
#
loop_
_entity.id
_entity.type
_entity.pdbx_description
1 polymer ?
#
loop_
_entity_poly.entity_id
_entity_poly.type
_entity_poly.pdbx_seq_one_letter_code
_entity_poly.pdbx_strand_id
1 'polypeptide(L)'
;MGIVGLGNMGTLTANFIHAGDIENCVIGAVCDIREERLLYAKTHYAEVSEACIYTDFLEMLEKAPIDAVYIAVPHYLHPEVAIAAFAKGLHVITEKPEAVYTEAARRMNEAYDAAAARRPELRYAIMYNQRTNPYYQRIREISSSGR
;
A
#
# COMPACT_ATOMS: atom_id res chain seq x y z
N MET A 1 -6.86 0.80 6.97
CA MET A 1 -5.96 0.91 5.79
C MET A 1 -6.51 1.89 4.77
N GLY A 2 -5.70 2.85 4.30
CA GLY A 2 -5.99 3.68 3.12
C GLY A 2 -5.44 3.04 1.84
N ILE A 3 -6.13 3.20 0.71
CA ILE A 3 -5.71 2.64 -0.59
C ILE A 3 -5.49 3.79 -1.58
N VAL A 4 -4.27 3.94 -2.09
CA VAL A 4 -3.95 4.92 -3.15
C VAL A 4 -3.80 4.19 -4.48
N GLY A 5 -4.71 4.48 -5.41
CA GLY A 5 -4.83 3.83 -6.70
C GLY A 5 -5.75 2.61 -6.63
N LEU A 6 -6.95 2.72 -7.20
CA LEU A 6 -7.95 1.66 -7.27
C LEU A 6 -8.00 1.06 -8.69
N GLY A 7 -6.82 0.80 -9.25
CA GLY A 7 -6.65 -0.03 -10.45
C GLY A 7 -6.71 -1.52 -10.12
N ASN A 8 -6.20 -2.39 -10.99
CA ASN A 8 -6.31 -3.84 -10.81
C ASN A 8 -5.82 -4.33 -9.43
N MET A 9 -4.62 -3.92 -9.02
CA MET A 9 -4.05 -4.36 -7.73
C MET A 9 -4.75 -3.68 -6.53
N GLY A 10 -5.12 -2.41 -6.65
CA GLY A 10 -5.87 -1.71 -5.61
C GLY A 10 -7.23 -2.33 -5.37
N THR A 11 -7.98 -2.61 -6.43
CA THR A 11 -9.27 -3.31 -6.38
C THR A 11 -9.13 -4.72 -5.82
N LEU A 12 -8.10 -5.48 -6.24
CA LEU A 12 -7.86 -6.82 -5.72
C LEU A 12 -7.63 -6.80 -4.20
N THR A 13 -6.77 -5.90 -3.72
CA THR A 13 -6.51 -5.75 -2.29
C THR A 13 -7.75 -5.27 -1.53
N ALA A 14 -8.48 -4.29 -2.07
CA ALA A 14 -9.75 -3.84 -1.49
C ALA A 14 -10.76 -4.98 -1.37
N ASN A 15 -10.87 -5.84 -2.38
CA ASN A 15 -11.75 -7.01 -2.34
C ASN A 15 -11.37 -7.99 -1.23
N PHE A 16 -10.07 -8.28 -1.03
CA PHE A 16 -9.63 -9.15 0.08
C PHE A 16 -9.95 -8.55 1.45
N ILE A 17 -9.78 -7.24 1.63
CA ILE A 17 -10.14 -6.55 2.87
C ILE A 17 -11.65 -6.61 3.08
N HIS A 18 -12.43 -6.25 2.07
CA HIS A 18 -13.89 -6.22 2.13
C HIS A 18 -14.50 -7.60 2.37
N ALA A 19 -13.93 -8.65 1.77
CA ALA A 19 -14.35 -10.03 1.98
C ALA A 19 -14.00 -10.57 3.38
N GLY A 20 -13.17 -9.86 4.16
CA GLY A 20 -12.72 -10.30 5.48
C GLY A 20 -11.57 -11.31 5.44
N ASP A 21 -10.89 -11.48 4.29
CA ASP A 21 -9.74 -12.38 4.14
C ASP A 21 -8.50 -11.86 4.88
N ILE A 22 -8.49 -10.57 5.26
CA ILE A 22 -7.42 -9.93 6.02
C ILE A 22 -7.95 -9.57 7.41
N GLU A 23 -7.56 -10.36 8.40
CA GLU A 23 -7.92 -10.12 9.80
C GLU A 23 -7.44 -8.74 10.29
N ASN A 24 -8.25 -8.09 11.12
CA ASN A 24 -7.93 -6.80 11.75
C ASN A 24 -7.65 -5.66 10.75
N CYS A 25 -8.24 -5.72 9.56
CA CYS A 25 -8.11 -4.68 8.55
C CYS A 25 -9.47 -4.23 8.00
N VAL A 26 -9.62 -2.92 7.83
CA VAL A 26 -10.78 -2.30 7.17
C VAL A 26 -10.32 -1.23 6.17
N ILE A 27 -11.12 -0.99 5.13
CA ILE A 27 -10.89 0.11 4.20
C ILE A 27 -11.29 1.41 4.91
N GLY A 28 -10.31 2.22 5.28
CA GLY A 28 -10.53 3.50 5.97
C GLY A 28 -10.57 4.70 5.02
N ALA A 29 -9.89 4.59 3.88
CA ALA A 29 -9.94 5.59 2.81
C ALA A 29 -9.55 5.01 1.45
N VAL A 30 -10.05 5.62 0.38
CA VAL A 30 -9.71 5.30 -1.00
C VAL A 30 -9.37 6.58 -1.75
N CYS A 31 -8.23 6.58 -2.45
CA CYS A 31 -7.79 7.66 -3.30
C CYS A 31 -7.58 7.16 -4.74
N ASP A 32 -8.18 7.82 -5.72
CA ASP A 32 -7.90 7.62 -7.14
C ASP A 32 -8.20 8.94 -7.87
N ILE A 33 -7.39 9.28 -8.88
CA ILE A 33 -7.58 10.49 -9.69
C ILE A 33 -8.82 10.39 -10.60
N ARG A 34 -9.36 9.17 -10.77
CA ARG A 34 -10.51 8.86 -11.60
C ARG A 34 -11.77 8.76 -10.73
N GLU A 35 -12.68 9.70 -10.91
CA GLU A 35 -13.95 9.74 -10.17
C GLU A 35 -14.77 8.45 -10.33
N GLU A 36 -14.72 7.80 -11.50
CA GLU A 36 -15.46 6.55 -11.71
C GLU A 36 -14.97 5.41 -10.81
N ARG A 37 -13.70 5.45 -10.36
CA ARG A 37 -13.13 4.48 -9.42
C ARG A 37 -13.53 4.76 -7.99
N LEU A 38 -13.66 6.03 -7.63
CA LEU A 38 -14.21 6.42 -6.33
C LEU A 38 -15.69 6.03 -6.23
N LEU A 39 -16.46 6.23 -7.31
CA LEU A 39 -17.84 5.78 -7.39
C LEU A 39 -17.95 4.25 -7.29
N TYR A 40 -17.08 3.52 -7.98
CA TYR A 40 -16.98 2.07 -7.86
C TYR A 40 -16.75 1.64 -6.40
N ALA A 41 -15.77 2.24 -5.71
CA ALA A 41 -15.50 1.92 -4.31
C ALA A 41 -16.72 2.13 -3.42
N LYS A 42 -17.40 3.27 -3.53
CA LYS A 42 -18.63 3.56 -2.78
C LYS A 42 -19.77 2.59 -3.06
N THR A 43 -19.82 2.04 -4.28
CA THR A 43 -20.90 1.14 -4.70
C THR A 43 -20.65 -0.29 -4.23
N HIS A 44 -19.38 -0.71 -4.18
CA HIS A 44 -19.00 -2.10 -3.96
C HIS A 44 -18.46 -2.40 -2.56
N TYR A 45 -18.06 -1.39 -1.79
CA TYR A 45 -17.52 -1.56 -0.44
C TYR A 45 -18.41 -0.82 0.57
N ALA A 46 -19.14 -1.58 1.39
CA ALA A 46 -20.15 -1.04 2.30
C ALA A 46 -19.56 -0.07 3.36
N GLU A 47 -18.28 -0.23 3.69
CA GLU A 47 -17.54 0.62 4.60
C GLU A 47 -17.06 1.96 3.98
N VAL A 48 -17.09 2.09 2.65
CA VAL A 48 -16.61 3.29 1.95
C VAL A 48 -17.75 4.29 1.76
N SER A 49 -17.70 5.37 2.55
CA SER A 49 -18.63 6.51 2.44
C SER A 49 -18.03 7.68 1.65
N GLU A 50 -18.81 8.75 1.45
CA GLU A 50 -18.32 10.00 0.84
C GLU A 50 -17.11 10.59 1.58
N ALA A 51 -17.08 10.48 2.91
CA ALA A 51 -15.99 11.01 3.73
C ALA A 51 -14.69 10.19 3.62
N CYS A 52 -14.75 9.02 2.96
CA CYS A 52 -13.63 8.09 2.81
C CYS A 52 -12.95 8.21 1.45
N ILE A 53 -13.49 9.00 0.51
CA ILE A 53 -12.96 9.10 -0.85
C ILE A 53 -12.18 10.40 -1.07
N TYR A 54 -11.08 10.29 -1.81
CA TYR A 54 -10.16 11.40 -2.07
C TYR A 54 -9.67 11.36 -3.52
N THR A 55 -9.44 12.52 -4.13
CA THR A 55 -8.81 12.64 -5.45
C THR A 55 -7.33 13.02 -5.36
N ASP A 56 -6.88 13.49 -4.19
CA ASP A 56 -5.50 13.81 -3.87
C ASP A 56 -4.99 12.94 -2.71
N PHE A 57 -3.89 12.24 -2.93
CA PHE A 57 -3.30 11.37 -1.92
C PHE A 57 -2.70 12.18 -0.76
N LEU A 58 -2.18 13.39 -0.99
CA LEU A 58 -1.65 14.23 0.09
C LEU A 58 -2.76 14.63 1.05
N GLU A 59 -3.94 14.96 0.52
CA GLU A 59 -5.12 15.24 1.32
C GLU A 59 -5.58 14.00 2.09
N MET A 60 -5.64 12.84 1.42
CA MET A 60 -5.99 11.58 2.08
C MET A 60 -5.04 11.27 3.24
N LEU A 61 -3.72 11.36 3.02
CA LEU A 61 -2.71 11.04 4.04
C LEU A 61 -2.75 12.02 5.23
N GLU A 62 -3.26 13.24 5.03
CA GLU A 62 -3.42 14.24 6.09
C GLU A 62 -4.71 14.04 6.90
N LYS A 63 -5.83 13.81 6.22
CA LYS A 63 -7.16 13.92 6.82
C LYS A 63 -7.80 12.58 7.16
N ALA A 64 -7.44 11.52 6.44
CA ALA A 64 -8.10 10.24 6.61
C ALA A 64 -7.70 9.59 7.96
N PRO A 65 -8.65 8.98 8.69
CA PRO A 65 -8.37 8.27 9.93
C PRO A 65 -7.78 6.88 9.62
N ILE A 66 -6.58 6.85 9.06
CA ILE A 66 -5.86 5.62 8.69
C ILE A 66 -4.54 5.50 9.45
N ASP A 67 -4.12 4.27 9.65
CA ASP A 67 -2.88 3.86 10.31
C ASP A 67 -1.85 3.30 9.32
N ALA A 68 -2.32 2.70 8.22
CA ALA A 68 -1.53 2.14 7.15
C ALA A 68 -2.05 2.56 5.77
N VAL A 69 -1.16 2.62 4.77
CA VAL A 69 -1.49 2.86 3.37
C VAL A 69 -0.99 1.75 2.46
N TYR A 70 -1.85 1.33 1.52
CA TYR A 70 -1.52 0.47 0.40
C TYR A 70 -1.39 1.29 -0.87
N ILE A 71 -0.22 1.23 -1.53
CA ILE A 71 0.12 2.05 -2.69
C ILE A 71 0.09 1.18 -3.94
N ALA A 72 -0.88 1.41 -4.82
CA ALA A 72 -1.10 0.69 -6.07
C ALA A 72 -1.30 1.66 -7.26
N VAL A 73 -0.43 2.66 -7.33
CA VAL A 73 -0.37 3.69 -8.39
C VAL A 73 0.64 3.31 -9.48
N PRO A 74 0.79 4.07 -10.58
CA PRO A 74 1.89 3.87 -11.52
C PRO A 74 3.26 3.88 -10.83
N HIS A 75 4.17 3.01 -11.27
CA HIS A 75 5.42 2.68 -10.57
C HIS A 75 6.34 3.86 -10.26
N TYR A 76 6.29 4.94 -11.05
CA TYR A 76 7.10 6.13 -10.83
C TYR A 76 6.62 6.97 -9.64
N LEU A 77 5.36 6.81 -9.21
CA LEU A 77 4.76 7.54 -8.08
C LEU A 77 4.92 6.81 -6.73
N HIS A 78 5.31 5.54 -6.72
CA HIS A 78 5.48 4.80 -5.46
C HIS A 78 6.38 5.54 -4.45
N PRO A 79 7.55 6.09 -4.84
CA PRO A 79 8.42 6.78 -3.89
C PRO A 79 7.78 8.04 -3.31
N GLU A 80 7.09 8.83 -4.14
CA GLU A 80 6.48 10.07 -3.70
C GLU A 80 5.37 9.83 -2.67
N VAL A 81 4.45 8.90 -2.97
CA VAL A 81 3.34 8.55 -2.07
C VAL A 81 3.86 7.94 -0.77
N ALA A 82 4.87 7.06 -0.85
CA ALA A 82 5.42 6.41 0.33
C ALA A 82 6.20 7.38 1.22
N ILE A 83 7.03 8.25 0.66
CA ILE A 83 7.77 9.26 1.41
C ILE A 83 6.79 10.20 2.13
N ALA A 84 5.71 10.62 1.45
CA ALA A 84 4.65 11.41 2.08
C ALA A 84 3.97 10.65 3.23
N ALA A 85 3.68 9.37 3.05
CA ALA A 85 3.08 8.53 4.08
C ALA A 85 4.00 8.32 5.30
N PHE A 86 5.30 8.08 5.07
CA PHE A 86 6.30 7.99 6.14
C PHE A 86 6.41 9.28 6.93
N ALA A 87 6.30 10.45 6.27
CA ALA A 87 6.30 11.74 6.95
C ALA A 87 5.10 11.93 7.90
N LYS A 88 3.98 11.24 7.64
CA LYS A 88 2.82 11.15 8.54
C LYS A 88 2.91 9.99 9.52
N GLY A 89 3.96 9.18 9.43
CA GLY A 89 4.18 7.99 10.24
C GLY A 89 3.12 6.91 10.00
N LEU A 90 2.64 6.80 8.77
CA LEU A 90 1.74 5.71 8.38
C LEU A 90 2.55 4.48 8.01
N HIS A 91 2.09 3.30 8.39
CA HIS A 91 2.66 2.06 7.86
C HIS A 91 2.44 2.01 6.34
N VAL A 92 3.41 1.50 5.58
CA VAL A 92 3.34 1.49 4.11
C VAL A 92 3.49 0.08 3.57
N ILE A 93 2.59 -0.30 2.69
CA ILE A 93 2.77 -1.41 1.76
C ILE A 93 2.71 -0.82 0.35
N THR A 94 3.78 -0.97 -0.43
CA THR A 94 3.78 -0.54 -1.84
C THR A 94 3.75 -1.73 -2.78
N GLU A 95 3.03 -1.60 -3.88
CA GLU A 95 3.15 -2.54 -5.00
C GLU A 95 4.58 -2.56 -5.55
N LYS A 96 4.94 -3.69 -6.18
CA LYS A 96 6.21 -3.82 -6.89
C LYS A 96 6.11 -3.18 -8.28
N PRO A 97 7.25 -2.75 -8.87
CA PRO A 97 8.56 -2.58 -8.25
C PRO A 97 8.55 -1.41 -7.25
N GLU A 98 9.51 -1.39 -6.32
CA GLU A 98 9.67 -0.31 -5.34
C GLU A 98 9.72 1.08 -5.99
N ALA A 99 10.55 1.22 -7.04
CA ALA A 99 10.67 2.42 -7.85
C ALA A 99 11.14 2.06 -9.26
N VAL A 100 11.01 3.01 -10.19
CA VAL A 100 11.56 2.88 -11.56
C VAL A 100 13.08 3.10 -11.60
N TYR A 101 13.60 3.96 -10.71
CA TYR A 101 15.01 4.32 -10.65
C TYR A 101 15.61 3.97 -9.28
N THR A 102 16.85 3.46 -9.27
CA THR A 102 17.57 3.09 -8.05
C THR A 102 17.74 4.27 -7.10
N GLU A 103 17.99 5.46 -7.63
CA GLU A 103 18.11 6.68 -6.81
C GLU A 103 16.79 7.07 -6.14
N ALA A 104 15.64 6.79 -6.78
CA ALA A 104 14.34 7.03 -6.16
C ALA A 104 14.04 5.99 -5.07
N ALA A 105 14.39 4.72 -5.28
CA ALA A 105 14.31 3.67 -4.26
C ALA A 105 15.21 4.00 -3.06
N ARG A 106 16.45 4.44 -3.30
CA ARG A 106 17.38 4.85 -2.22
C ARG A 106 16.77 5.96 -1.35
N ARG A 107 16.24 7.02 -1.98
CA ARG A 107 15.57 8.12 -1.26
C ARG A 107 14.34 7.66 -0.47
N MET A 108 13.57 6.72 -1.03
CA MET A 108 12.41 6.14 -0.34
C MET A 108 12.82 5.37 0.91
N ASN A 109 13.88 4.54 0.83
CA ASN A 109 14.43 3.81 1.98
C ASN A 109 15.01 4.75 3.03
N GLU A 110 15.76 5.77 2.64
CA GLU A 110 16.31 6.77 3.56
C GLU A 110 15.22 7.54 4.31
N ALA A 111 14.12 7.88 3.63
CA ALA A 111 12.96 8.50 4.25
C ALA A 111 12.27 7.57 5.24
N TYR A 112 12.14 6.28 4.92
CA TYR A 112 11.65 5.27 5.85
C TYR A 112 12.54 5.15 7.08
N ASP A 113 13.86 5.00 6.91
CA ASP A 113 14.82 4.86 8.02
C ASP A 113 14.75 6.07 8.96
N ALA A 114 14.69 7.29 8.40
CA ALA A 114 14.54 8.51 9.18
C ALA A 114 13.19 8.61 9.91
N ALA A 115 12.11 8.05 9.36
CA ALA A 115 10.81 7.98 10.03
C ALA A 115 10.81 6.89 11.12
N ALA A 116 11.34 5.71 10.83
CA ALA A 116 11.43 4.57 11.74
C ALA A 116 12.34 4.86 12.94
N ALA A 117 13.39 5.67 12.79
CA ALA A 117 14.21 6.15 13.90
C ALA A 117 13.42 6.96 14.94
N ARG A 118 12.35 7.65 14.51
CA ARG A 118 11.44 8.42 15.37
C ARG A 118 10.25 7.59 15.85
N ARG A 119 9.86 6.57 15.08
CA ARG A 119 8.72 5.69 15.31
C ARG A 119 9.11 4.22 15.05
N PRO A 120 9.75 3.54 16.00
CA PRO A 120 10.29 2.18 15.80
C PRO A 120 9.24 1.11 15.47
N GLU A 121 7.96 1.38 15.76
CA GLU A 121 6.83 0.54 15.40
C GLU A 121 6.43 0.68 13.92
N LEU A 122 6.87 1.73 13.22
CA LEU A 122 6.58 1.96 11.81
C LEU A 122 7.03 0.74 10.98
N ARG A 123 6.22 0.38 9.99
CA ARG A 123 6.47 -0.79 9.13
C ARG A 123 6.38 -0.38 7.67
N TYR A 124 7.31 -0.87 6.89
CA TYR A 124 7.36 -0.71 5.45
C TYR A 124 7.56 -2.08 4.80
N ALA A 125 6.74 -2.40 3.80
CA ALA A 125 6.89 -3.58 2.97
C ALA A 125 6.63 -3.28 1.50
N ILE A 126 7.21 -4.12 0.64
CA ILE A 126 6.93 -4.14 -0.79
C ILE A 126 6.17 -5.44 -1.09
N MET A 127 5.12 -5.37 -1.90
CA MET A 127 4.27 -6.50 -2.27
C MET A 127 4.97 -7.46 -3.25
N TYR A 128 6.01 -8.15 -2.77
CA TYR A 128 6.62 -9.29 -3.45
C TYR A 128 5.84 -10.56 -3.15
N ASN A 129 4.57 -10.60 -3.57
CA ASN A 129 3.59 -11.65 -3.26
C ASN A 129 4.09 -13.09 -3.55
N GLN A 130 4.96 -13.28 -4.55
CA GLN A 130 5.52 -14.62 -4.82
C GLN A 130 6.43 -15.15 -3.70
N ARG A 131 6.95 -14.30 -2.81
CA ARG A 131 7.77 -14.74 -1.66
C ARG A 131 6.95 -15.46 -0.60
N THR A 132 5.65 -15.23 -0.54
CA THR A 132 4.73 -15.92 0.40
C THR A 132 4.07 -17.14 -0.22
N ASN A 133 4.25 -17.37 -1.53
CA ASN A 133 3.67 -18.51 -2.22
C ASN A 133 4.38 -19.82 -1.81
N PRO A 134 3.65 -20.84 -1.31
CA PRO A 134 4.23 -22.09 -0.83
C PRO A 134 5.13 -22.81 -1.85
N TYR A 135 4.81 -22.71 -3.14
CA TYR A 135 5.64 -23.31 -4.20
C TYR A 135 7.03 -22.68 -4.27
N TYR A 136 7.10 -21.34 -4.23
CA TYR A 136 8.38 -20.62 -4.29
C TYR A 136 9.16 -20.72 -2.99
N GLN A 137 8.49 -20.78 -1.84
CA GLN A 137 9.12 -21.09 -0.56
C GLN A 137 9.77 -22.48 -0.60
N ARG A 138 9.05 -23.49 -1.12
CA ARG A 138 9.57 -24.85 -1.25
C ARG A 138 10.78 -24.92 -2.19
N ILE A 139 10.74 -24.22 -3.32
CA ILE A 139 11.88 -24.13 -4.25
C ILE A 139 13.09 -23.50 -3.54
N ARG A 140 12.88 -22.43 -2.78
CA ARG A 140 13.95 -21.77 -2.00
C ARG A 140 14.55 -22.71 -0.96
N GLU A 141 13.73 -23.48 -0.24
CA GLU A 141 14.21 -24.48 0.72
C GLU A 141 15.07 -25.56 0.08
N ILE A 142 14.63 -26.13 -1.05
CA ILE A 142 15.38 -27.18 -1.76
C ILE A 142 16.75 -26.64 -2.19
N SER A 143 16.75 -25.50 -2.91
CA SER A 143 17.96 -24.85 -3.39
C SER A 143 18.92 -24.45 -2.26
N SER A 144 18.41 -23.91 -1.15
CA SER A 144 19.25 -23.53 -0.01
C SER A 144 19.74 -24.72 0.81
N SER A 145 19.07 -25.87 0.75
CA SER A 145 19.51 -27.12 1.39
C SER A 145 20.60 -27.88 0.63
N GLY A 146 21.04 -27.36 -0.53
CA GLY A 146 22.05 -28.00 -1.37
C GLY A 146 21.56 -29.28 -2.07
N ARG A 147 20.24 -29.40 -2.28
CA ARG A 147 19.58 -30.53 -2.95
C ARG A 147 18.98 -30.10 -4.28
#